data_AF-A0A354J6T4-F1
#
_entry.id   AF-A0A354J6T4-F1
#
_cell.length_a   1.000
_cell.length_b   1.000
_cell.length_c   1.000
_cell.angle_alpha   90.00
_cell.angle_beta   90.00
_cell.angle_gamma   90.00
#
_symmetry.space_group_name_H-M   'P 1'
#
loop_
_entity.id
_entity.type
_entity.pdbx_description
1 polymer ?
#
loop_
_entity_poly.entity_id
_entity_poly.type
_entity_poly.pdbx_seq_one_letter_code
_entity_poly.pdbx_strand_id
1 'polypeptide(L)'
;RARKGIFLSFQTPEEVPGITVEGMLKSARFAATGKPVRTLPFRKEMKEKMELLHFDEDYAQRYLNVGFSGGEKKKSEILQMTMLAPKLAILDEIDSGLDVDAVRDVADSIHGFLEEEKSL
;
A
#
# COMPACT_ATOMS: atom_id res chain seq x y z
N ARG A 1 -18.00 0.61 4.60
CA ARG A 1 -17.24 -0.55 5.13
C ARG A 1 -15.78 -0.20 5.40
N ALA A 2 -15.07 0.48 4.49
CA ALA A 2 -13.72 1.01 4.71
C ALA A 2 -13.54 1.84 6.01
N ARG A 3 -14.50 2.72 6.35
CA ARG A 3 -14.49 3.49 7.63
C ARG A 3 -14.61 2.65 8.91
N LYS A 4 -14.87 1.34 8.80
CA LYS A 4 -14.85 0.40 9.94
C LYS A 4 -13.51 -0.36 10.06
N GLY A 5 -12.51 -0.03 9.24
CA GLY A 5 -11.17 -0.64 9.28
C GLY A 5 -11.01 -1.90 8.43
N ILE A 6 -11.90 -2.13 7.46
CA ILE A 6 -11.83 -3.26 6.52
C ILE A 6 -11.22 -2.74 5.21
N PHE A 7 -10.01 -3.20 4.88
CA PHE A 7 -9.38 -3.00 3.57
C PHE A 7 -9.86 -4.09 2.60
N LEU A 8 -10.25 -3.68 1.39
CA LEU A 8 -10.64 -4.58 0.30
C LEU A 8 -9.79 -4.19 -0.91
N SER A 9 -8.96 -5.11 -1.40
CA SER A 9 -8.23 -4.88 -2.65
C SER A 9 -9.20 -4.89 -3.83
N PHE A 10 -9.04 -3.93 -4.75
CA PHE A 10 -9.85 -3.86 -5.96
C PHE A 10 -9.14 -4.64 -7.06
N GLN A 11 -9.77 -5.68 -7.59
CA GLN A 11 -9.16 -6.51 -8.65
C GLN A 11 -8.94 -5.76 -9.98
N THR A 12 -9.58 -4.61 -10.18
CA THR A 12 -9.34 -3.67 -11.30
C THR A 12 -9.72 -2.25 -10.88
N PRO A 13 -8.83 -1.47 -10.25
CA PRO A 13 -9.16 -0.10 -9.89
C PRO A 13 -9.01 0.78 -11.14
N GLU A 14 -10.09 1.46 -11.56
CA GLU A 14 -10.09 2.34 -12.73
C GLU A 14 -9.00 3.41 -12.62
N GLU A 15 -8.30 3.68 -13.73
CA GLU A 15 -7.27 4.71 -13.82
C GLU A 15 -7.93 6.08 -13.59
N VAL A 16 -7.45 6.85 -12.59
CA VAL A 16 -7.92 8.23 -12.37
C VAL A 16 -6.82 9.21 -12.75
N PRO A 17 -6.88 9.83 -13.95
CA PRO A 17 -5.89 10.81 -14.38
C PRO A 17 -5.79 11.96 -13.37
N GLY A 18 -4.56 12.33 -13.01
CA GLY A 18 -4.30 13.44 -12.08
C GLY A 18 -4.27 13.06 -10.60
N ILE A 19 -4.49 11.80 -10.23
CA ILE A 19 -4.29 11.31 -8.87
C ILE A 19 -3.06 10.40 -8.81
N THR A 20 -2.03 10.86 -8.11
CA THR A 20 -0.84 10.05 -7.82
C THR A 20 -1.13 9.04 -6.72
N VAL A 21 -0.34 7.96 -6.65
CA VAL A 21 -0.44 6.99 -5.54
C VAL A 21 -0.27 7.69 -4.18
N GLU A 22 0.68 8.62 -4.05
CA GLU A 22 0.88 9.41 -2.84
C GLU A 22 -0.40 10.20 -2.48
N GLY A 23 -1.00 10.87 -3.46
CA GLY A 23 -2.21 11.68 -3.27
C GLY A 23 -3.42 10.85 -2.87
N MET A 24 -3.58 9.67 -3.49
CA MET A 24 -4.65 8.72 -3.15
C MET A 24 -4.52 8.24 -1.71
N LEU A 25 -3.33 7.77 -1.31
CA LEU A 25 -3.09 7.23 0.03
C LEU A 25 -3.22 8.28 1.13
N LYS A 26 -2.76 9.51 0.89
CA LYS A 26 -2.99 10.63 1.82
C LYS A 26 -4.47 10.91 2.02
N SER A 27 -5.23 10.97 0.92
CA SER A 27 -6.68 11.19 0.95
C SER A 27 -7.40 10.07 1.69
N ALA A 28 -7.01 8.81 1.44
CA ALA A 28 -7.58 7.64 2.10
C ALA A 28 -7.27 7.63 3.61
N ARG A 29 -6.05 7.96 4.03
CA ARG A 29 -5.67 8.04 5.45
C ARG A 29 -6.39 9.17 6.18
N PHE A 30 -6.57 10.32 5.51
CA PHE A 30 -7.41 11.39 6.04
C PHE A 30 -8.86 10.94 6.21
N ALA A 31 -9.45 10.27 5.22
CA ALA A 31 -10.82 9.79 5.28
C ALA A 31 -11.03 8.70 6.37
N ALA A 32 -10.01 7.88 6.62
CA ALA A 32 -10.04 6.83 7.65
C ALA A 32 -9.89 7.38 9.07
N THR A 33 -8.98 8.34 9.28
CA THR A 33 -8.62 8.85 10.63
C THR A 33 -9.32 10.15 11.02
N GLY A 34 -9.80 10.93 10.03
CA GLY A 34 -10.30 12.29 10.23
C GLY A 34 -9.23 13.31 10.59
N LYS A 35 -7.94 12.93 10.56
CA LYS A 35 -6.81 13.77 11.00
C LYS A 35 -6.02 14.28 9.78
N PRO A 36 -5.61 15.56 9.74
CA PRO A 36 -4.72 16.06 8.70
C PRO A 36 -3.42 15.26 8.64
N VAL A 37 -3.05 14.80 7.45
CA VAL A 37 -1.83 14.02 7.23
C VAL A 37 -0.68 14.98 6.95
N ARG A 38 0.37 14.94 7.78
CA ARG A 38 1.59 15.74 7.57
C ARG A 38 2.39 15.17 6.40
N THR A 39 2.72 16.01 5.42
CA THR A 39 3.38 15.58 4.18
C THR A 39 4.76 14.97 4.39
N LEU A 40 5.64 15.60 5.17
CA LEU A 40 7.01 15.12 5.33
C LEU A 40 7.09 13.75 6.03
N PRO A 41 6.43 13.52 7.19
CA PRO A 41 6.40 12.19 7.82
C PRO A 41 5.81 11.13 6.90
N PHE A 42 4.71 11.45 6.21
CA PHE A 42 4.05 10.52 5.30
C PHE A 42 4.95 10.09 4.14
N ARG A 43 5.69 11.04 3.54
CA ARG A 43 6.62 10.73 2.45
C ARG A 43 7.78 9.86 2.93
N LYS A 44 8.27 10.10 4.15
CA LYS A 44 9.31 9.27 4.75
C LYS A 44 8.84 7.84 4.97
N GLU A 45 7.69 7.66 5.60
CA GLU A 45 7.04 6.36 5.81
C GLU A 45 6.79 5.64 4.48
N MET A 46 6.25 6.34 3.47
CA MET A 46 6.01 5.77 2.15
C MET A 46 7.30 5.32 1.47
N LYS A 47 8.38 6.09 1.58
CA LYS A 47 9.69 5.73 1.02
C LYS A 47 10.24 4.46 1.68
N GLU A 48 10.20 4.38 3.00
CA GLU A 48 10.66 3.20 3.75
C GLU A 48 9.90 1.92 3.34
N LYS A 49 8.57 2.01 3.21
CA LYS A 49 7.75 0.86 2.77
C LYS A 49 7.95 0.52 1.28
N MET A 50 8.22 1.51 0.44
CA MET A 50 8.54 1.30 -0.98
C MET A 50 9.89 0.61 -1.17
N GLU A 51 10.91 0.99 -0.39
CA GLU A 51 12.23 0.35 -0.41
C GLU A 51 12.12 -1.13 -0.04
N LEU A 52 11.31 -1.47 0.98
CA LEU A 52 11.09 -2.86 1.39
C LEU A 52 10.41 -3.72 0.31
N LEU A 53 9.57 -3.11 -0.53
CA LEU A 53 8.88 -3.78 -1.62
C LEU A 53 9.63 -3.69 -2.96
N HIS A 54 10.83 -3.08 -2.97
CA HIS A 54 11.64 -2.82 -4.15
C HIS A 54 10.90 -2.03 -5.24
N PHE A 55 10.16 -0.99 -4.83
CA PHE A 55 9.62 0.00 -5.74
C PHE A 55 10.62 1.14 -5.98
N ASP A 56 10.75 1.56 -7.23
CA ASP A 56 11.45 2.80 -7.58
C ASP A 56 10.77 4.02 -6.94
N GLU A 57 11.54 5.02 -6.54
CA GLU A 57 11.03 6.24 -5.88
C GLU A 57 9.95 6.97 -6.70
N ASP A 58 10.03 6.87 -8.03
CA ASP A 58 9.08 7.46 -8.97
C ASP A 58 7.68 6.84 -8.87
N TYR A 59 7.56 5.64 -8.30
CA TYR A 59 6.30 4.94 -8.13
C TYR A 59 5.25 5.78 -7.38
N ALA A 60 5.67 6.54 -6.36
CA ALA A 60 4.77 7.40 -5.58
C ALA A 60 4.09 8.48 -6.44
N GLN A 61 4.75 8.93 -7.51
CA GLN A 61 4.28 9.97 -8.42
C GLN A 61 3.54 9.41 -9.64
N ARG A 62 3.56 8.08 -9.85
CA ARG A 62 2.80 7.44 -10.94
C ARG A 62 1.31 7.60 -10.72
N TYR A 63 0.58 7.61 -11.84
CA TYR A 63 -0.87 7.50 -11.82
C TYR A 63 -1.28 6.09 -11.40
N LEU A 64 -2.33 6.03 -10.59
CA LEU A 64 -2.84 4.77 -10.04
C LEU A 64 -3.21 3.80 -11.18
N ASN A 65 -2.66 2.60 -11.12
CA ASN A 65 -2.90 1.44 -12.00
C ASN A 65 -2.45 1.49 -13.47
N VAL A 66 -1.75 2.55 -13.92
CA VAL A 66 -1.30 2.64 -15.33
C VAL A 66 -0.02 1.83 -15.55
N GLY A 67 -0.11 0.79 -16.39
CA GLY A 67 1.07 0.07 -16.92
C GLY A 67 1.80 -0.84 -15.94
N PHE A 68 1.12 -1.36 -14.92
CA PHE A 68 1.71 -2.32 -13.96
C PHE A 68 1.59 -3.77 -14.42
N SER A 69 2.69 -4.52 -14.24
CA SER A 69 2.70 -5.98 -14.28
C SER A 69 1.85 -6.59 -13.16
N GLY A 70 1.53 -7.89 -13.27
CA GLY A 70 0.78 -8.60 -12.22
C GLY A 70 1.47 -8.52 -10.85
N GLY A 71 2.79 -8.69 -10.81
CA GLY A 71 3.56 -8.60 -9.57
C GLY A 71 3.61 -7.19 -8.97
N GLU A 72 3.76 -6.15 -9.80
CA GLU A 72 3.71 -4.77 -9.31
C GLU A 72 2.34 -4.40 -8.73
N LYS A 73 1.24 -4.95 -9.28
CA LYS A 73 -0.10 -4.76 -8.70
C LYS A 73 -0.19 -5.37 -7.31
N LYS A 74 0.35 -6.56 -7.09
CA LYS A 74 0.37 -7.21 -5.77
C LYS A 74 1.22 -6.45 -4.76
N LYS A 75 2.45 -6.05 -5.15
CA LYS A 75 3.29 -5.18 -4.32
C LYS A 75 2.57 -3.86 -3.99
N SER A 76 1.82 -3.29 -4.93
CA SER A 76 1.01 -2.08 -4.70
C SER A 76 -0.05 -2.30 -3.63
N GLU A 77 -0.76 -3.42 -3.65
CA GLU A 77 -1.78 -3.74 -2.66
C GLU A 77 -1.17 -3.83 -1.24
N ILE A 78 0.02 -4.42 -1.11
CA ILE A 78 0.75 -4.52 0.16
C ILE A 78 1.24 -3.14 0.63
N LEU A 79 1.77 -2.31 -0.29
CA LEU A 79 2.12 -0.92 0.02
C LEU A 79 0.89 -0.14 0.53
N GLN A 80 -0.26 -0.28 -0.12
CA GLN A 80 -1.48 0.40 0.30
C GLN A 80 -1.95 -0.11 1.67
N MET A 81 -1.90 -1.43 1.91
CA MET A 81 -2.27 -2.03 3.19
C MET A 81 -1.38 -1.48 4.32
N THR A 82 -0.06 -1.52 4.15
CA THR A 82 0.89 -1.06 5.18
C THR A 82 0.76 0.43 5.45
N MET A 83 0.56 1.26 4.41
CA MET A 83 0.38 2.72 4.55
C MET A 83 -0.95 3.12 5.19
N LEU A 84 -2.00 2.31 5.03
CA LEU A 84 -3.33 2.60 5.58
C LEU A 84 -3.55 2.01 6.97
N ALA A 85 -2.70 1.07 7.41
CA ALA A 85 -2.77 0.40 8.71
C ALA A 85 -4.20 -0.02 9.09
N PRO A 86 -4.87 -0.87 8.29
CA PRO A 86 -6.23 -1.30 8.59
C PRO A 86 -6.25 -2.21 9.83
N LYS A 87 -7.35 -2.15 10.59
CA LYS A 87 -7.56 -3.04 11.76
C LYS A 87 -7.73 -4.51 11.38
N LEU A 88 -8.17 -4.76 10.15
CA LEU A 88 -8.31 -6.10 9.58
C LEU A 88 -7.96 -6.03 8.10
N ALA A 89 -6.95 -6.80 7.71
CA ALA A 89 -6.60 -7.07 6.32
C ALA A 89 -6.91 -8.53 6.00
N ILE A 90 -7.62 -8.77 4.90
CA ILE A 90 -7.79 -10.09 4.31
C ILE A 90 -7.08 -10.04 2.97
N LEU A 91 -6.04 -10.85 2.81
CA LEU A 91 -5.24 -10.91 1.61
C LEU A 91 -5.46 -12.28 0.96
N ASP A 92 -5.95 -12.28 -0.28
CA ASP A 92 -6.22 -13.49 -1.05
C ASP A 92 -5.19 -13.61 -2.19
N GLU A 93 -4.70 -14.83 -2.41
CA GLU A 93 -3.70 -15.16 -3.43
C GLU A 93 -2.49 -14.19 -3.44
N ILE A 94 -1.83 -14.00 -2.28
CA ILE A 94 -0.70 -13.07 -2.14
C ILE A 94 0.55 -13.48 -2.93
N ASP A 95 0.66 -14.76 -3.26
CA ASP A 95 1.74 -15.39 -4.00
C ASP A 95 1.51 -15.40 -5.52
N SER A 96 0.29 -15.12 -5.97
CA SER A 96 -0.07 -15.17 -7.39
C SER A 96 0.64 -14.09 -8.20
N GLY A 97 1.43 -14.51 -9.20
CA GLY A 97 2.12 -13.61 -10.13
C GLY A 97 3.37 -12.93 -9.56
N LEU A 98 3.86 -13.38 -8.41
CA LEU A 98 5.15 -12.98 -7.82
C LEU A 98 6.18 -14.10 -8.01
N ASP A 99 7.44 -13.72 -8.19
CA ASP A 99 8.57 -14.65 -8.06
C ASP A 99 8.88 -14.91 -6.58
N VAL A 100 9.74 -15.91 -6.31
CA VAL A 100 10.05 -16.35 -4.94
C VAL A 100 10.62 -15.22 -4.09
N ASP A 101 11.44 -14.36 -4.68
CA ASP A 101 12.05 -13.22 -4.00
C ASP A 101 10.98 -12.17 -3.64
N ALA A 102 10.08 -11.85 -4.56
CA ALA A 102 8.99 -10.92 -4.30
C ALA A 102 7.94 -11.46 -3.31
N VAL A 103 7.70 -12.77 -3.26
CA VAL A 103 6.87 -13.39 -2.21
C VAL A 103 7.51 -13.17 -0.83
N ARG A 104 8.84 -13.32 -0.74
CA ARG A 104 9.58 -13.06 0.50
C ARG A 104 9.50 -11.60 0.93
N ASP A 105 9.70 -10.66 0.01
CA ASP A 105 9.59 -9.23 0.32
C ASP A 105 8.19 -8.86 0.85
N VAL A 106 7.14 -9.40 0.22
CA VAL A 106 5.75 -9.23 0.67
C VAL A 106 5.55 -9.82 2.07
N ALA A 107 6.06 -11.02 2.33
CA ALA A 107 5.96 -11.66 3.63
C ALA A 107 6.69 -10.85 4.73
N ASP A 108 7.90 -10.38 4.44
CA ASP A 108 8.69 -9.55 5.36
C ASP A 108 7.99 -8.22 5.64
N SER A 109 7.37 -7.60 4.62
CA SER A 109 6.55 -6.39 4.77
C SER A 109 5.30 -6.60 5.63
N ILE A 110 4.62 -7.74 5.50
CA ILE A 110 3.47 -8.08 6.34
C ILE A 110 3.93 -8.35 7.78
N HIS A 111 5.05 -9.05 7.96
CA HIS A 111 5.59 -9.36 9.26
C HIS A 111 5.96 -8.10 10.03
N GLY A 112 6.72 -7.19 9.41
CA GLY A 112 7.09 -5.91 10.01
C GLY A 112 5.87 -5.06 10.38
N PHE A 113 4.84 -5.04 9.54
CA PHE A 113 3.58 -4.36 9.85
C PHE A 113 2.88 -4.96 11.10
N LEU A 114 2.85 -6.28 11.23
CA LEU A 114 2.24 -6.95 12.39
C LEU A 114 3.03 -6.71 13.69
N GLU A 115 4.35 -6.56 13.63
CA GLU A 115 5.17 -6.21 14.80
C GLU A 115 4.93 -4.75 15.24
N GLU A 116 4.85 -3.82 14.28
CA GLU A 116 4.54 -2.40 14.55
C GLU A 116 3.18 -2.24 15.26
N GLU A 117 2.13 -2.92 14.80
CA GLU A 117 0.80 -2.87 15.42
C GLU A 117 0.74 -3.59 16.78
N LYS A 118 1.53 -4.66 16.99
CA LYS A 118 1.60 -5.34 18.30
C LYS A 118 2.39 -4.57 19.35
N SER A 119 3.24 -3.63 18.92
CA SER A 119 4.08 -2.83 19.81
C SER A 119 3.39 -1.56 20.36
N LEU A 120 2.14 -1.32 19.98
CA LEU A 120 1.28 -0.23 20.46
C LEU A 120 0.24 -0.72 21.47
#